data_AF-C7XUT7-F1
#
_entry.id   AF-C7XUT7-F1
#
_cell.length_a   1.000
_cell.length_b   1.000
_cell.length_c   1.000
_cell.angle_alpha   90.00
_cell.angle_beta   90.00
_cell.angle_gamma   90.00
#
_symmetry.space_group_name_H-M   'P 1'
#
loop_
_entity.id
_entity.type
_entity.pdbx_description
1 polymer ?
#
loop_
_entity_poly.entity_id
_entity_poly.type
_entity_poly.pdbx_seq_one_letter_code
_entity_poly.pdbx_strand_id
1 'polypeptide(L)'
;MLSKKQQRKIIKSFYGAGNDLDKAIGRLYRIANRQIKGEISAFLADKVNWSSKPSKADIQDALDELAQFGEDVQPLTNFYASGLLLGHPKMGDVVTARIATPMIKVASQVHKMVGTMGHQAPKQIRRATVEQHSVTPKLHRIPYNYDVMLQKSVSRSVVQREGIHTDINRNIQQTISKIKDICKTASLDTDAKHDYVKDVDRVLNGKDGTGGSLARARTIFRTQTCRELNGATIGDLKARGVSKYRFLSLEASNTCAECSHIDGNIYDVDDAEEGINLPPMHPNCQCWIEGVEETDTDDLPTVDEMMDNPDLFE
;
A
#
# COMPACT_ATOMS: atom_id res chain seq x y z
N MET A 1 23.82 -15.98 -4.93
CA MET A 1 22.83 -14.89 -4.65
C MET A 1 22.36 -14.11 -5.89
N LEU A 2 21.25 -13.37 -5.81
CA LEU A 2 20.88 -12.37 -6.85
C LEU A 2 21.92 -11.24 -6.87
N SER A 3 22.30 -10.77 -8.06
CA SER A 3 23.20 -9.60 -8.20
C SER A 3 22.54 -8.32 -7.68
N LYS A 4 23.35 -7.35 -7.19
CA LYS A 4 22.87 -6.02 -6.80
C LYS A 4 22.05 -5.33 -7.89
N LYS A 5 22.42 -5.55 -9.16
CA LYS A 5 21.69 -5.02 -10.33
C LYS A 5 20.28 -5.63 -10.46
N GLN A 6 20.13 -6.94 -10.29
CA GLN A 6 18.83 -7.60 -10.29
C GLN A 6 17.98 -7.17 -9.09
N GLN A 7 18.55 -7.16 -7.88
CA GLN A 7 17.86 -6.71 -6.67
C GLN A 7 17.33 -5.28 -6.85
N ARG A 8 18.18 -4.34 -7.29
CA ARG A 8 17.78 -2.95 -7.59
C ARG A 8 16.70 -2.86 -8.66
N LYS A 9 16.72 -3.73 -9.68
CA LYS A 9 15.70 -3.77 -10.74
C LYS A 9 14.34 -4.22 -10.19
N ILE A 10 14.32 -5.19 -9.28
CA ILE A 10 13.10 -5.64 -8.59
C ILE A 10 12.60 -4.54 -7.65
N ILE A 11 13.44 -3.98 -6.79
CA ILE A 11 13.05 -2.87 -5.90
C ILE A 11 12.44 -1.72 -6.71
N LYS A 12 13.10 -1.31 -7.81
CA LYS A 12 12.61 -0.25 -8.70
C LYS A 12 11.32 -0.62 -9.44
N SER A 13 10.99 -1.88 -9.67
CA SER A 13 9.70 -2.23 -10.30
C SER A 13 8.54 -2.09 -9.32
N PHE A 14 8.78 -2.27 -8.02
CA PHE A 14 7.77 -2.14 -6.96
C PHE A 14 7.60 -0.70 -6.46
N TYR A 15 8.67 0.08 -6.39
CA TYR A 15 8.60 1.49 -5.97
C TYR A 15 8.62 2.49 -7.14
N GLY A 16 8.98 2.03 -8.34
CA GLY A 16 9.15 2.84 -9.55
C GLY A 16 10.53 3.50 -9.62
N ALA A 17 11.01 3.80 -10.83
CA ALA A 17 12.15 4.70 -11.04
C ALA A 17 11.81 6.18 -10.74
N GLY A 18 10.56 6.47 -10.30
CA GLY A 18 10.08 7.82 -10.02
C GLY A 18 8.74 7.91 -9.29
N ASN A 19 8.42 6.98 -8.38
CA ASN A 19 7.21 6.99 -7.53
C ASN A 19 5.86 6.93 -8.30
N ASP A 20 5.76 6.16 -9.39
CA ASP A 20 4.57 6.16 -10.25
C ASP A 20 3.29 5.65 -9.55
N LEU A 21 3.44 4.75 -8.58
CA LEU A 21 2.34 4.28 -7.74
C LEU A 21 1.87 5.37 -6.76
N ASP A 22 2.79 6.15 -6.18
CA ASP A 22 2.42 7.30 -5.33
C ASP A 22 1.73 8.41 -6.14
N LYS A 23 2.14 8.58 -7.40
CA LYS A 23 1.45 9.47 -8.35
C LYS A 23 0.06 8.93 -8.66
N ALA A 24 -0.12 7.62 -8.81
CA ALA A 24 -1.43 7.00 -9.03
C ALA A 24 -2.38 7.25 -7.84
N ILE A 25 -1.93 6.97 -6.61
CA ILE A 25 -2.72 7.27 -5.40
C ILE A 25 -3.02 8.77 -5.31
N GLY A 26 -2.03 9.64 -5.60
CA GLY A 26 -2.24 11.08 -5.64
C GLY A 26 -3.28 11.54 -6.67
N ARG A 27 -3.34 10.89 -7.85
CA ARG A 27 -4.39 11.15 -8.85
C ARG A 27 -5.77 10.74 -8.34
N LEU A 28 -5.90 9.59 -7.69
CA LEU A 28 -7.16 9.12 -7.11
C LEU A 28 -7.71 10.12 -6.10
N TYR A 29 -6.87 10.56 -5.16
CA TYR A 29 -7.26 11.57 -4.16
C TYR A 29 -7.60 12.92 -4.79
N ARG A 30 -6.89 13.35 -5.84
CA ARG A 30 -7.22 14.60 -6.55
C ARG A 30 -8.61 14.55 -7.20
N ILE A 31 -8.95 13.41 -7.82
CA ILE A 31 -10.28 13.20 -8.42
C ILE A 31 -11.34 13.20 -7.33
N ALA A 32 -11.12 12.43 -6.25
CA ALA A 32 -12.06 12.35 -5.14
C ALA A 32 -12.28 13.72 -4.49
N ASN A 33 -11.21 14.47 -4.24
CA ASN A 33 -11.28 15.82 -3.70
C ASN A 33 -12.11 16.76 -4.58
N ARG A 34 -11.95 16.70 -5.91
CA ARG A 34 -12.77 17.52 -6.83
C ARG A 34 -14.25 17.16 -6.73
N GLN A 35 -14.57 15.86 -6.72
CA GLN A 35 -15.96 15.38 -6.64
C GLN A 35 -16.60 15.78 -5.31
N ILE A 36 -15.92 15.53 -4.19
CA ILE A 36 -16.40 15.88 -2.85
C ILE A 36 -16.63 17.39 -2.73
N LYS A 37 -15.70 18.22 -3.21
CA LYS A 37 -15.88 19.69 -3.21
C LYS A 37 -17.10 20.12 -4.02
N GLY A 38 -17.38 19.44 -5.13
CA GLY A 38 -18.58 19.64 -5.93
C GLY A 38 -19.86 19.34 -5.15
N GLU A 39 -19.93 18.14 -4.55
CA GLU A 39 -21.08 17.71 -3.74
C GLU A 39 -21.36 18.68 -2.58
N ILE A 40 -20.31 19.09 -1.88
CA ILE A 40 -20.44 20.02 -0.73
C ILE A 40 -20.90 21.40 -1.20
N SER A 41 -20.32 21.91 -2.30
CA SER A 41 -20.72 23.21 -2.83
C SER A 41 -22.18 23.22 -3.28
N ALA A 42 -22.65 22.15 -3.92
CA ALA A 42 -24.05 22.00 -4.30
C ALA A 42 -24.97 21.95 -3.08
N PHE A 43 -24.64 21.12 -2.10
CA PHE A 43 -25.42 21.00 -0.86
C PHE A 43 -25.55 22.34 -0.11
N LEU A 44 -24.44 23.08 0.04
CA LEU A 44 -24.46 24.38 0.71
C LEU A 44 -25.23 25.44 -0.09
N ALA A 45 -25.20 25.38 -1.43
CA ALA A 45 -25.94 26.31 -2.29
C ALA A 45 -27.46 26.11 -2.20
N ASP A 46 -27.93 24.86 -2.08
CA ASP A 46 -29.35 24.54 -1.99
C ASP A 46 -29.98 24.95 -0.66
N LYS A 47 -29.16 25.32 0.35
CA LYS A 47 -29.59 25.73 1.70
C LYS A 47 -30.52 24.70 2.37
N VAL A 48 -30.38 23.43 2.01
CA VAL A 48 -31.18 22.34 2.57
C VAL A 48 -30.72 22.09 4.01
N ASN A 49 -31.67 22.01 4.93
CA ASN A 49 -31.35 21.73 6.33
C ASN A 49 -30.80 20.29 6.45
N TRP A 50 -29.61 20.14 7.03
CA TRP A 50 -28.94 18.86 7.29
C TRP A 50 -29.85 17.78 7.93
N SER A 51 -30.75 18.20 8.83
CA SER A 51 -31.64 17.31 9.60
C SER A 51 -33.03 17.13 8.96
N SER A 52 -33.26 17.73 7.79
CA SER A 52 -34.51 17.58 7.05
C SER A 52 -34.66 16.17 6.46
N LYS A 53 -35.90 15.83 6.10
CA LYS A 53 -36.23 14.56 5.47
C LYS A 53 -35.83 14.60 3.98
N PRO A 54 -35.00 13.66 3.51
CA PRO A 54 -34.63 13.56 2.11
C PRO A 54 -35.79 13.09 1.23
N SER A 55 -35.73 13.42 -0.05
CA SER A 55 -36.67 12.87 -1.03
C SER A 55 -36.38 11.39 -1.28
N LYS A 56 -37.39 10.64 -1.77
CA LYS A 56 -37.19 9.24 -2.17
C LYS A 56 -36.19 9.11 -3.33
N ALA A 57 -36.19 10.09 -4.24
CA ALA A 57 -35.25 10.13 -5.36
C ALA A 57 -33.81 10.28 -4.86
N ASP A 58 -33.56 11.22 -3.93
CA ASP A 58 -32.22 11.42 -3.36
C ASP A 58 -31.66 10.18 -2.68
N ILE A 59 -32.50 9.45 -1.95
CA ILE A 59 -32.12 8.17 -1.33
C ILE A 59 -31.79 7.14 -2.41
N GLN A 60 -32.65 6.99 -3.41
CA GLN A 60 -32.47 5.99 -4.46
C GLN A 60 -31.22 6.26 -5.28
N ASP A 61 -30.98 7.51 -5.69
CA ASP A 61 -29.79 7.90 -6.44
C ASP A 61 -28.51 7.58 -5.67
N ALA A 62 -28.48 7.88 -4.37
CA ALA A 62 -27.32 7.57 -3.52
C ALA A 62 -27.11 6.06 -3.33
N LEU A 63 -28.19 5.27 -3.23
CA LEU A 63 -28.11 3.81 -3.17
C LEU A 63 -27.62 3.22 -4.50
N ASP A 64 -28.08 3.74 -5.63
CA ASP A 64 -27.70 3.29 -6.96
C ASP A 64 -26.21 3.56 -7.23
N GLU A 65 -25.67 4.71 -6.78
CA GLU A 65 -24.23 4.98 -6.80
C GLU A 65 -23.43 3.98 -5.96
N LEU A 66 -23.89 3.69 -4.75
CA LEU A 66 -23.23 2.72 -3.86
C LEU A 66 -23.29 1.29 -4.40
N ALA A 67 -24.36 0.94 -5.12
CA ALA A 67 -24.56 -0.37 -5.73
C ALA A 67 -23.61 -0.65 -6.93
N GLN A 68 -22.98 0.39 -7.49
CA GLN A 68 -22.02 0.23 -8.61
C GLN A 68 -20.67 -0.37 -8.17
N PHE A 69 -20.39 -0.41 -6.87
CA PHE A 69 -19.13 -0.93 -6.37
C PHE A 69 -19.13 -2.46 -6.21
N GLY A 70 -17.96 -3.07 -6.39
CA GLY A 70 -17.77 -4.51 -6.27
C GLY A 70 -17.63 -5.01 -4.84
N GLU A 71 -17.45 -6.33 -4.71
CA GLU A 71 -17.32 -7.03 -3.42
C GLU A 71 -16.13 -6.55 -2.58
N ASP A 72 -15.07 -6.06 -3.23
CA ASP A 72 -13.82 -5.60 -2.59
C ASP A 72 -14.00 -4.43 -1.61
N VAL A 73 -15.13 -3.72 -1.68
CA VAL A 73 -15.46 -2.59 -0.82
C VAL A 73 -16.86 -2.69 -0.19
N GLN A 74 -17.47 -3.88 -0.23
CA GLN A 74 -18.79 -4.13 0.39
C GLN A 74 -18.91 -3.67 1.85
N PRO A 75 -17.90 -3.84 2.72
CA PRO A 75 -17.99 -3.33 4.09
C PRO A 75 -18.22 -1.82 4.16
N LEU A 76 -17.66 -1.06 3.21
CA LEU A 76 -17.89 0.39 3.12
C LEU A 76 -19.27 0.70 2.55
N THR A 77 -19.64 0.08 1.43
CA THR A 77 -20.93 0.39 0.79
C THR A 77 -22.11 0.00 1.66
N ASN A 78 -22.06 -1.16 2.32
CA ASN A 78 -23.08 -1.60 3.26
C ASN A 78 -23.20 -0.63 4.46
N PHE A 79 -22.07 -0.14 4.97
CA PHE A 79 -22.07 0.84 6.05
C PHE A 79 -22.82 2.12 5.65
N TYR A 80 -22.52 2.71 4.49
CA TYR A 80 -23.19 3.94 4.07
C TYR A 80 -24.62 3.72 3.57
N ALA A 81 -24.91 2.61 2.90
CA ALA A 81 -26.26 2.23 2.50
C ALA A 81 -27.18 1.99 3.70
N SER A 82 -26.65 1.40 4.79
CA SER A 82 -27.44 1.19 6.01
C SER A 82 -27.96 2.49 6.61
N GLY A 83 -27.21 3.59 6.53
CA GLY A 83 -27.64 4.91 6.98
C GLY A 83 -28.80 5.50 6.15
N LEU A 84 -29.01 5.00 4.93
CA LEU A 84 -30.10 5.40 4.05
C LEU A 84 -31.34 4.51 4.18
N LEU A 85 -31.14 3.22 4.50
CA LEU A 85 -32.19 2.21 4.55
C LEU A 85 -32.82 2.05 5.93
N LEU A 86 -32.07 2.30 7.00
CA LEU A 86 -32.51 2.04 8.37
C LEU A 86 -33.05 3.30 9.06
N GLY A 87 -34.20 3.17 9.71
CA GLY A 87 -34.77 4.22 10.56
C GLY A 87 -35.33 5.41 9.78
N HIS A 88 -34.92 6.62 10.17
CA HIS A 88 -35.40 7.88 9.60
C HIS A 88 -34.24 8.65 8.96
N PRO A 89 -33.85 8.31 7.72
CA PRO A 89 -32.70 8.92 7.06
C PRO A 89 -32.88 10.43 6.95
N LYS A 90 -31.77 11.16 7.07
CA LYS A 90 -31.70 12.62 6.98
C LYS A 90 -30.97 13.04 5.70
N MET A 91 -31.16 14.29 5.28
CA MET A 91 -30.37 14.86 4.18
C MET A 91 -28.86 14.75 4.43
N GLY A 92 -28.43 14.89 5.68
CA GLY A 92 -27.04 14.64 6.07
C GLY A 92 -26.54 13.23 5.77
N ASP A 93 -27.40 12.21 5.82
CA ASP A 93 -27.03 10.83 5.49
C ASP A 93 -26.87 10.64 3.98
N VAL A 94 -27.75 11.26 3.18
CA VAL A 94 -27.63 11.31 1.71
C VAL A 94 -26.32 12.00 1.30
N VAL A 95 -26.05 13.18 1.85
CA VAL A 95 -24.81 13.93 1.59
C VAL A 95 -23.58 13.12 2.00
N THR A 96 -23.64 12.45 3.16
CA THR A 96 -22.56 11.56 3.61
C THR A 96 -22.33 10.41 2.62
N ALA A 97 -23.39 9.78 2.11
CA ALA A 97 -23.28 8.71 1.13
C ALA A 97 -22.65 9.19 -0.20
N ARG A 98 -23.08 10.35 -0.73
CA ARG A 98 -22.51 10.94 -1.94
C ARG A 98 -21.04 11.32 -1.77
N ILE A 99 -20.66 11.85 -0.61
CA ILE A 99 -19.25 12.13 -0.26
C ILE A 99 -18.45 10.83 -0.10
N ALA A 100 -19.09 9.75 0.36
CA ALA A 100 -18.45 8.46 0.50
C ALA A 100 -18.11 7.84 -0.86
N THR A 101 -18.98 7.97 -1.88
CA THR A 101 -18.80 7.38 -3.22
C THR A 101 -17.39 7.61 -3.80
N PRO A 102 -16.87 8.86 -3.93
CA PRO A 102 -15.52 9.09 -4.41
C PRO A 102 -14.43 8.41 -3.56
N MET A 103 -14.58 8.37 -2.24
CA MET A 103 -13.60 7.77 -1.33
C MET A 103 -13.64 6.24 -1.34
N ILE A 104 -14.81 5.64 -1.52
CA ILE A 104 -14.98 4.20 -1.72
C ILE A 104 -14.31 3.78 -3.03
N LYS A 105 -14.41 4.60 -4.08
CA LYS A 105 -13.66 4.40 -5.33
C LYS A 105 -12.15 4.43 -5.10
N VAL A 106 -11.65 5.33 -4.24
CA VAL A 106 -10.24 5.31 -3.83
C VAL A 106 -9.90 3.98 -3.15
N ALA A 107 -10.68 3.52 -2.17
CA ALA A 107 -10.45 2.23 -1.52
C ALA A 107 -10.39 1.07 -2.52
N SER A 108 -11.37 0.95 -3.42
CA SER A 108 -11.40 -0.14 -4.41
C SER A 108 -10.15 -0.14 -5.30
N GLN A 109 -9.69 1.02 -5.75
CA GLN A 109 -8.48 1.11 -6.57
C GLN A 109 -7.23 0.75 -5.77
N VAL A 110 -7.11 1.21 -4.52
CA VAL A 110 -5.97 0.85 -3.66
C VAL A 110 -6.00 -0.65 -3.31
N HIS A 111 -7.17 -1.24 -3.05
CA HIS A 111 -7.34 -2.68 -2.86
C HIS A 111 -6.81 -3.47 -4.06
N LYS A 112 -7.19 -3.06 -5.29
CA LYS A 112 -6.69 -3.68 -6.53
C LYS A 112 -5.18 -3.52 -6.69
N MET A 113 -4.61 -2.37 -6.34
CA MET A 113 -3.16 -2.14 -6.38
C MET A 113 -2.42 -3.08 -5.42
N VAL A 114 -2.89 -3.20 -4.17
CA VAL A 114 -2.31 -4.11 -3.17
C VAL A 114 -2.45 -5.57 -3.60
N GLY A 115 -3.63 -5.98 -4.08
CA GLY A 115 -3.85 -7.32 -4.60
C GLY A 115 -2.92 -7.64 -5.75
N THR A 116 -2.77 -6.73 -6.73
CA THR A 116 -1.86 -6.90 -7.87
C THR A 116 -0.42 -7.10 -7.40
N MET A 117 0.02 -6.28 -6.46
CA MET A 117 1.37 -6.33 -5.91
C MET A 117 1.69 -7.67 -5.24
N GLY A 118 0.77 -8.19 -4.41
CA GLY A 118 0.95 -9.49 -3.77
C GLY A 118 1.02 -10.67 -4.73
N HIS A 119 0.47 -10.54 -5.95
CA HIS A 119 0.64 -11.54 -7.01
C HIS A 119 1.92 -11.33 -7.83
N GLN A 120 2.39 -10.08 -7.96
CA GLN A 120 3.56 -9.74 -8.78
C GLN A 120 4.87 -9.98 -8.04
N ALA A 121 4.95 -9.75 -6.72
CA ALA A 121 6.19 -9.91 -5.96
C ALA A 121 6.81 -11.31 -6.11
N PRO A 122 6.06 -12.40 -5.88
CA PRO A 122 6.62 -13.75 -6.03
C PRO A 122 7.00 -14.08 -7.47
N LYS A 123 6.21 -13.59 -8.45
CA LYS A 123 6.48 -13.81 -9.88
C LYS A 123 7.79 -13.14 -10.33
N GLN A 124 8.03 -11.92 -9.86
CA GLN A 124 9.24 -11.17 -10.21
C GLN A 124 10.47 -11.73 -9.52
N ILE A 125 10.36 -12.09 -8.23
CA ILE A 125 11.42 -12.81 -7.50
C ILE A 125 11.77 -14.10 -8.24
N ARG A 126 10.78 -14.98 -8.50
CA ARG A 126 10.97 -16.21 -9.27
C ARG A 126 11.69 -15.98 -10.60
N ARG A 127 11.26 -14.98 -11.37
CA ARG A 127 11.88 -14.67 -12.65
C ARG A 127 13.36 -14.34 -12.48
N ALA A 128 13.70 -13.50 -11.51
CA ALA A 128 15.08 -13.14 -11.22
C ALA A 128 15.91 -14.34 -10.72
N THR A 129 15.33 -15.18 -9.86
CA THR A 129 15.96 -16.41 -9.36
C THR A 129 16.29 -17.37 -10.50
N VAL A 130 15.32 -17.64 -11.38
CA VAL A 130 15.52 -18.53 -12.54
C VAL A 130 16.56 -17.96 -13.51
N GLU A 131 16.52 -16.65 -13.77
CA GLU A 131 17.52 -15.95 -14.60
C GLU A 131 18.92 -16.11 -13.98
N GLN A 132 19.06 -15.86 -12.68
CA GLN A 132 20.35 -15.98 -11.98
C GLN A 132 20.87 -17.43 -11.95
N HIS A 133 19.98 -18.41 -11.81
CA HIS A 133 20.34 -19.83 -11.88
C HIS A 133 20.90 -20.20 -13.26
N SER A 134 20.33 -19.66 -14.34
CA SER A 134 20.83 -19.93 -15.69
C SER A 134 22.24 -19.37 -15.94
N VAL A 135 22.60 -18.28 -15.25
CA VAL A 135 23.91 -17.62 -15.37
C VAL A 135 24.93 -18.21 -14.40
N THR A 136 24.51 -18.57 -13.18
CA THR A 136 25.39 -19.06 -12.12
C THR A 136 24.85 -20.32 -11.44
N PRO A 137 24.67 -21.44 -12.16
CA PRO A 137 23.95 -22.62 -11.64
C PRO A 137 24.63 -23.26 -10.43
N LYS A 138 25.97 -23.13 -10.31
CA LYS A 138 26.74 -23.63 -9.17
C LYS A 138 26.55 -22.79 -7.90
N LEU A 139 26.41 -21.47 -8.06
CA LEU A 139 26.32 -20.45 -6.99
C LEU A 139 24.88 -20.00 -6.70
N HIS A 140 23.90 -20.37 -7.51
CA HIS A 140 22.51 -20.00 -7.28
C HIS A 140 21.61 -21.18 -7.64
N ARG A 141 21.47 -22.12 -6.71
CA ARG A 141 20.79 -23.39 -6.94
C ARG A 141 19.29 -23.28 -6.73
N ILE A 142 18.53 -23.92 -7.60
CA ILE A 142 17.07 -24.04 -7.51
C ILE A 142 16.73 -25.52 -7.38
N PRO A 143 16.09 -25.97 -6.29
CA PRO A 143 15.65 -27.36 -6.18
C PRO A 143 14.43 -27.63 -7.07
N TYR A 144 14.19 -28.91 -7.41
CA TYR A 144 13.11 -29.32 -8.31
C TYR A 144 11.72 -28.85 -7.86
N ASN A 145 11.46 -28.81 -6.56
CA ASN A 145 10.18 -28.41 -5.97
C ASN A 145 10.10 -26.91 -5.64
N TYR A 146 11.04 -26.08 -6.11
CA TYR A 146 11.13 -24.65 -5.81
C TYR A 146 9.82 -23.90 -6.05
N ASP A 147 9.19 -24.08 -7.21
CA ASP A 147 7.97 -23.36 -7.57
C ASP A 147 6.81 -23.67 -6.59
N VAL A 148 6.72 -24.93 -6.13
CA VAL A 148 5.72 -25.36 -5.13
C VAL A 148 6.03 -24.78 -3.76
N MET A 149 7.31 -24.75 -3.36
CA MET A 149 7.73 -24.16 -2.08
C MET A 149 7.48 -22.66 -2.05
N LEU A 150 7.84 -21.95 -3.12
CA LEU A 150 7.59 -20.52 -3.25
C LEU A 150 6.09 -20.24 -3.20
N GLN A 151 5.25 -21.00 -3.93
CA GLN A 151 3.80 -20.81 -3.88
C GLN A 151 3.22 -20.99 -2.47
N LYS A 152 3.70 -21.97 -1.70
CA LYS A 152 3.27 -22.17 -0.30
C LYS A 152 3.59 -20.98 0.60
N SER A 153 4.74 -20.33 0.39
CA SER A 153 5.10 -19.11 1.13
C SER A 153 4.12 -17.96 0.84
N VAL A 154 3.69 -17.83 -0.42
CA VAL A 154 2.72 -16.81 -0.87
C VAL A 154 1.31 -17.06 -0.33
N SER A 155 0.91 -18.32 -0.17
CA SER A 155 -0.40 -18.66 0.39
C SER A 155 -0.55 -18.27 1.86
N ARG A 156 0.54 -18.26 2.65
CA ARG A 156 0.51 -17.81 4.06
C ARG A 156 0.32 -16.30 4.20
N SER A 157 0.79 -15.51 3.23
CA SER A 157 0.56 -14.06 3.14
C SER A 157 -0.89 -13.64 2.82
N VAL A 158 -1.80 -14.58 2.52
CA VAL A 158 -3.23 -14.26 2.28
C VAL A 158 -3.93 -13.75 3.55
N VAL A 159 -3.56 -14.27 4.74
CA VAL A 159 -4.12 -13.81 6.03
C VAL A 159 -3.74 -12.35 6.32
N GLN A 160 -2.56 -11.92 5.88
CA GLN A 160 -2.11 -10.53 6.07
C GLN A 160 -2.80 -9.54 5.12
N ARG A 161 -3.39 -10.02 4.00
CA ARG A 161 -4.14 -9.17 3.07
C ARG A 161 -5.46 -8.67 3.67
N GLU A 162 -6.09 -9.43 4.55
CA GLU A 162 -7.31 -8.98 5.23
C GLU A 162 -7.05 -7.78 6.17
N GLY A 163 -5.89 -7.76 6.82
CA GLY A 163 -5.47 -6.65 7.69
C GLY A 163 -5.32 -5.33 6.93
N ILE A 164 -4.69 -5.35 5.75
CA ILE A 164 -4.48 -4.14 4.95
C ILE A 164 -5.78 -3.59 4.34
N HIS A 165 -6.71 -4.46 3.90
CA HIS A 165 -8.05 -4.02 3.47
C HIS A 165 -8.79 -3.30 4.60
N THR A 166 -8.67 -3.81 5.83
CA THR A 166 -9.24 -3.20 7.02
C THR A 166 -8.62 -1.82 7.30
N ASP A 167 -7.30 -1.67 7.18
CA ASP A 167 -6.61 -0.38 7.38
C ASP A 167 -7.02 0.67 6.35
N ILE A 168 -7.15 0.26 5.08
CA ILE A 168 -7.61 1.13 4.00
C ILE A 168 -9.05 1.58 4.27
N ASN A 169 -9.95 0.64 4.56
CA ASN A 169 -11.35 0.94 4.87
C ASN A 169 -11.48 1.87 6.07
N ARG A 170 -10.71 1.63 7.14
CA ARG A 170 -10.66 2.48 8.33
C ARG A 170 -10.17 3.89 8.01
N ASN A 171 -9.12 4.05 7.21
CA ASN A 171 -8.67 5.37 6.77
C ASN A 171 -9.77 6.10 5.97
N ILE A 172 -10.47 5.40 5.08
CA ILE A 172 -11.59 5.95 4.32
C ILE A 172 -12.74 6.39 5.22
N GLN A 173 -13.19 5.54 6.15
CA GLN A 173 -14.27 5.87 7.09
C GLN A 173 -13.92 7.06 7.98
N GLN A 174 -12.71 7.13 8.51
CA GLN A 174 -12.24 8.27 9.30
C GLN A 174 -12.21 9.56 8.48
N THR A 175 -11.86 9.47 7.21
CA THR A 175 -11.83 10.61 6.28
C THR A 175 -13.24 11.12 6.03
N ILE A 176 -14.17 10.22 5.68
CA ILE A 176 -15.57 10.56 5.42
C ILE A 176 -16.23 11.13 6.67
N SER A 177 -15.95 10.57 7.85
CA SER A 177 -16.49 11.09 9.12
C SER A 177 -16.05 12.53 9.38
N LYS A 178 -14.78 12.85 9.18
CA LYS A 178 -14.27 14.23 9.31
C LYS A 178 -14.91 15.19 8.31
N ILE A 179 -15.11 14.75 7.07
CA ILE A 179 -15.77 15.56 6.04
C ILE A 179 -17.25 15.75 6.37
N LYS A 180 -17.94 14.73 6.86
CA LYS A 180 -19.31 14.81 7.35
C LYS A 180 -19.45 15.87 8.45
N ASP A 181 -18.55 15.88 9.42
CA ASP A 181 -18.57 16.87 10.51
C ASP A 181 -18.35 18.30 10.00
N ILE A 182 -17.46 18.47 9.01
CA ILE A 182 -17.26 19.75 8.31
C ILE A 182 -18.56 20.19 7.62
N CYS A 183 -19.21 19.31 6.87
CA CYS A 183 -20.44 19.65 6.15
C CYS A 183 -21.59 19.99 7.10
N LYS A 184 -21.73 19.25 8.20
CA LYS A 184 -22.71 19.54 9.24
C LYS A 184 -22.48 20.92 9.86
N THR A 185 -21.23 21.23 10.19
CA THR A 185 -20.86 22.54 10.75
C THR A 185 -21.16 23.66 9.75
N ALA A 186 -20.74 23.49 8.49
CA ALA A 186 -21.00 24.44 7.41
C ALA A 186 -22.49 24.71 7.18
N SER A 187 -23.35 23.69 7.34
CA SER A 187 -24.80 23.84 7.18
C SER A 187 -25.49 24.63 8.29
N LEU A 188 -24.83 24.74 9.45
CA LEU A 188 -25.34 25.46 10.63
C LEU A 188 -24.69 26.84 10.76
N ASP A 189 -23.62 27.10 10.02
CA ASP A 189 -22.89 28.34 10.09
C ASP A 189 -23.64 29.47 9.38
N THR A 190 -23.71 30.61 10.05
CA THR A 190 -24.29 31.85 9.53
C THR A 190 -23.22 32.82 9.03
N ASP A 191 -21.93 32.55 9.27
CA ASP A 191 -20.80 33.36 8.83
C ASP A 191 -20.29 32.93 7.44
N ALA A 192 -20.39 33.84 6.46
CA ALA A 192 -19.96 33.60 5.09
C ALA A 192 -18.43 33.66 4.88
N LYS A 193 -17.63 33.94 5.93
CA LYS A 193 -16.18 34.12 5.79
C LYS A 193 -15.36 32.83 5.84
N HIS A 194 -15.91 31.74 6.39
CA HIS A 194 -15.15 30.51 6.57
C HIS A 194 -15.16 29.62 5.32
N ASP A 195 -13.98 29.19 4.87
CA ASP A 195 -13.82 28.35 3.68
C ASP A 195 -13.81 26.86 4.06
N TYR A 196 -15.02 26.28 4.18
CA TYR A 196 -15.20 24.86 4.48
C TYR A 196 -14.66 23.93 3.37
N VAL A 197 -14.60 24.40 2.13
CA VAL A 197 -14.02 23.65 1.00
C VAL A 197 -12.51 23.47 1.19
N LYS A 198 -11.84 24.47 1.78
CA LYS A 198 -10.41 24.38 2.16
C LYS A 198 -10.17 23.44 3.33
N ASP A 199 -11.11 23.32 4.27
CA ASP A 199 -10.97 22.37 5.38
C ASP A 199 -11.07 20.92 4.89
N VAL A 200 -11.98 20.65 3.95
CA VAL A 200 -12.07 19.34 3.27
C VAL A 200 -10.78 19.02 2.53
N ASP A 201 -10.22 20.01 1.82
CA ASP A 201 -8.93 19.85 1.15
C ASP A 201 -7.83 19.45 2.14
N ARG A 202 -7.80 20.07 3.32
CA ARG A 202 -6.84 19.77 4.37
C ARG A 202 -7.04 18.37 4.98
N VAL A 203 -8.29 17.90 5.10
CA VAL A 203 -8.56 16.52 5.55
C VAL A 203 -8.02 15.50 4.55
N LEU A 204 -8.22 15.74 3.25
CA LEU A 204 -7.80 14.82 2.19
C LEU A 204 -6.30 14.88 1.92
N ASN A 205 -5.74 16.07 1.72
CA ASN A 205 -4.39 16.28 1.22
C ASN A 205 -3.40 16.79 2.29
N GLY A 206 -3.90 17.24 3.44
CA GLY A 206 -3.08 17.91 4.46
C GLY A 206 -2.68 19.33 4.08
N LYS A 207 -1.68 19.89 4.78
CA LYS A 207 -1.15 21.24 4.49
C LYS A 207 -0.08 21.11 3.40
N ASP A 208 -0.22 21.85 2.30
CA ASP A 208 0.71 21.85 1.16
C ASP A 208 0.92 20.47 0.50
N GLY A 209 -0.09 19.60 0.58
CA GLY A 209 -0.01 18.22 0.06
C GLY A 209 0.77 17.25 0.95
N THR A 210 1.14 17.69 2.16
CA THR A 210 1.78 16.86 3.19
C THR A 210 0.78 16.52 4.29
N GLY A 211 0.67 15.23 4.63
CA GLY A 211 -0.30 14.73 5.60
C GLY A 211 -1.67 14.39 5.00
N GLY A 212 -2.71 14.53 5.80
CA GLY A 212 -4.08 14.17 5.43
C GLY A 212 -4.28 12.67 5.16
N SER A 213 -5.44 12.34 4.62
CA SER A 213 -5.81 10.97 4.24
C SER A 213 -4.91 10.40 3.14
N LEU A 214 -4.49 11.23 2.19
CA LEU A 214 -3.56 10.86 1.11
C LEU A 214 -2.21 10.36 1.65
N ALA A 215 -1.59 11.07 2.60
CA ALA A 215 -0.32 10.62 3.16
C ALA A 215 -0.47 9.31 3.94
N ARG A 216 -1.59 9.11 4.65
CA ARG A 216 -1.89 7.85 5.33
C ARG A 216 -2.05 6.71 4.33
N ALA A 217 -2.80 6.91 3.24
CA ALA A 217 -2.95 5.90 2.18
C ALA A 217 -1.61 5.54 1.52
N ARG A 218 -0.75 6.52 1.24
CA ARG A 218 0.62 6.27 0.74
C ARG A 218 1.45 5.46 1.73
N THR A 219 1.35 5.77 3.02
CA THR A 219 2.09 5.06 4.08
C THR A 219 1.65 3.60 4.17
N ILE A 220 0.33 3.37 4.22
CA ILE A 220 -0.28 2.04 4.21
C ILE A 220 0.21 1.26 2.99
N PHE A 221 0.14 1.86 1.80
CA PHE A 221 0.55 1.22 0.56
C PHE A 221 2.03 0.85 0.53
N ARG A 222 2.94 1.80 0.82
CA ARG A 222 4.40 1.56 0.80
C ARG A 222 4.83 0.50 1.80
N THR A 223 4.23 0.53 2.99
CA THR A 223 4.51 -0.47 4.04
C THR A 223 4.08 -1.86 3.57
N GLN A 224 2.91 -1.97 2.92
CA GLN A 224 2.48 -3.23 2.33
C GLN A 224 3.38 -3.67 1.17
N THR A 225 3.88 -2.73 0.36
CA THR A 225 4.84 -3.04 -0.71
C THR A 225 6.10 -3.66 -0.14
N CYS A 226 6.67 -3.06 0.90
CA CYS A 226 7.84 -3.58 1.59
C CYS A 226 7.58 -4.99 2.14
N ARG A 227 6.41 -5.20 2.76
CA ARG A 227 6.01 -6.49 3.33
C ARG A 227 5.91 -7.60 2.27
N GLU A 228 5.11 -7.41 1.22
CA GLU A 228 4.90 -8.44 0.19
C GLU A 228 6.20 -8.82 -0.51
N LEU A 229 7.08 -7.84 -0.66
CA LEU A 229 8.32 -7.95 -1.36
C LEU A 229 9.36 -8.72 -0.55
N ASN A 230 9.59 -8.34 0.71
CA ASN A 230 10.49 -9.07 1.61
C ASN A 230 9.93 -10.44 1.99
N GLY A 231 8.61 -10.58 2.15
CA GLY A 231 7.96 -11.87 2.34
C GLY A 231 8.17 -12.82 1.16
N ALA A 232 8.06 -12.32 -0.08
CA ALA A 232 8.38 -13.10 -1.27
C ALA A 232 9.87 -13.47 -1.34
N THR A 233 10.76 -12.58 -0.92
CA THR A 233 12.20 -12.87 -0.84
C THR A 233 12.52 -13.94 0.20
N ILE A 234 11.97 -13.86 1.42
CA ILE A 234 12.10 -14.94 2.42
C ILE A 234 11.56 -16.26 1.86
N GLY A 235 10.43 -16.22 1.15
CA GLY A 235 9.87 -17.38 0.46
C GLY A 235 10.84 -18.03 -0.54
N ASP A 236 11.53 -17.22 -1.34
CA ASP A 236 12.59 -17.66 -2.25
C ASP A 236 13.80 -18.23 -1.51
N LEU A 237 14.28 -17.57 -0.46
CA LEU A 237 15.41 -18.05 0.35
C LEU A 237 15.11 -19.43 0.94
N LYS A 238 13.93 -19.60 1.56
CA LYS A 238 13.46 -20.88 2.09
C LYS A 238 13.33 -21.93 1.00
N ALA A 239 12.75 -21.56 -0.16
CA ALA A 239 12.59 -22.47 -1.29
C ALA A 239 13.92 -22.92 -1.88
N ARG A 240 15.00 -22.14 -1.76
CA ARG A 240 16.35 -22.49 -2.20
C ARG A 240 17.22 -23.13 -1.12
N GLY A 241 16.75 -23.22 0.13
CA GLY A 241 17.52 -23.75 1.24
C GLY A 241 18.63 -22.80 1.73
N VAL A 242 18.47 -21.49 1.54
CA VAL A 242 19.37 -20.47 2.11
C VAL A 242 19.02 -20.30 3.60
N SER A 243 20.00 -20.46 4.48
CA SER A 243 19.81 -20.37 5.94
C SER A 243 19.85 -18.94 6.48
N LYS A 244 20.60 -18.03 5.86
CA LYS A 244 20.84 -16.67 6.37
C LYS A 244 20.48 -15.59 5.37
N TYR A 245 20.13 -14.42 5.89
CA TYR A 245 19.92 -13.21 5.10
C TYR A 245 20.53 -11.99 5.79
N ARG A 246 20.93 -11.01 4.99
CA ARG A 246 21.41 -9.70 5.42
C ARG A 246 20.31 -8.67 5.25
N PHE A 247 20.10 -7.86 6.28
CA PHE A 247 19.24 -6.68 6.20
C PHE A 247 19.95 -5.57 5.46
N LEU A 248 19.28 -4.95 4.49
CA LEU A 248 19.80 -3.82 3.72
C LEU A 248 18.87 -2.63 3.90
N SER A 249 19.39 -1.60 4.55
CA SER A 249 18.77 -0.28 4.55
C SER A 249 18.84 0.27 3.13
N LEU A 250 17.71 0.73 2.60
CA LEU A 250 17.71 1.34 1.28
C LEU A 250 18.46 2.68 1.42
N GLU A 251 19.62 2.82 0.77
CA GLU A 251 20.39 4.07 0.71
C GLU A 251 19.54 5.19 0.08
N ALA A 252 18.74 5.85 0.90
CA ALA A 252 18.41 7.25 0.74
C ALA A 252 19.24 8.00 1.77
N SER A 253 19.58 9.26 1.49
CA SER A 253 20.23 10.20 2.43
C SER A 253 19.47 10.42 3.74
N ASN A 254 18.35 9.71 3.95
CA ASN A 254 17.42 9.80 5.06
C ASN A 254 17.01 8.39 5.59
N THR A 255 17.90 7.39 5.58
CA THR A 255 17.65 6.13 6.32
C THR A 255 17.28 6.48 7.77
N CYS A 256 16.16 5.96 8.26
CA CYS A 256 15.75 6.23 9.64
C CYS A 256 16.74 5.58 10.62
N ALA A 257 16.88 6.14 11.82
CA ALA A 257 17.82 5.63 12.81
C ALA A 257 17.63 4.13 13.07
N GLU A 258 16.37 3.67 13.19
CA GLU A 258 16.03 2.25 13.41
C GLU A 258 16.63 1.33 12.34
N CYS A 259 16.47 1.65 11.05
CA CYS A 259 17.00 0.84 9.96
C CYS A 259 18.52 0.95 9.83
N SER A 260 19.12 2.11 10.15
CA SER A 260 20.57 2.27 10.14
C SER A 260 21.27 1.42 11.20
N HIS A 261 20.63 1.19 12.36
CA HIS A 261 21.20 0.39 13.44
C HIS A 261 21.30 -1.11 13.12
N ILE A 262 20.46 -1.60 12.22
CA ILE A 262 20.41 -3.02 11.84
C ILE A 262 20.91 -3.27 10.41
N ASP A 263 21.40 -2.23 9.74
CA ASP A 263 21.91 -2.33 8.38
C ASP A 263 23.15 -3.24 8.33
N GLY A 264 23.17 -4.15 7.37
CA GLY A 264 24.26 -5.13 7.21
C GLY A 264 24.21 -6.31 8.18
N ASN A 265 23.35 -6.29 9.22
CA ASN A 265 23.21 -7.41 10.14
C ASN A 265 22.69 -8.66 9.42
N ILE A 266 23.18 -9.82 9.86
CA ILE A 266 22.83 -11.13 9.32
C ILE A 266 21.90 -11.84 10.31
N TYR A 267 20.82 -12.41 9.80
CA TYR A 267 19.79 -13.11 10.55
C TYR A 267 19.48 -14.46 9.92
N ASP A 268 18.96 -15.38 10.73
CA ASP A 268 18.49 -16.68 10.24
C ASP A 268 17.13 -16.54 9.54
N VAL A 269 16.99 -17.18 8.39
CA VAL A 269 15.79 -17.15 7.55
C VAL A 269 14.58 -17.76 8.27
N ASP A 270 14.81 -18.72 9.16
CA ASP A 270 13.76 -19.34 9.96
C ASP A 270 13.28 -18.45 11.11
N ASP A 271 14.12 -17.54 11.59
CA ASP A 271 13.82 -16.55 12.64
C ASP A 271 13.36 -15.21 12.07
N ALA A 272 13.04 -15.16 10.78
CA ALA A 272 12.58 -13.94 10.12
C ALA A 272 11.23 -13.47 10.69
N GLU A 273 11.25 -12.35 11.41
CA GLU A 273 10.13 -11.72 12.07
C GLU A 273 10.01 -10.25 11.65
N GLU A 274 8.85 -9.94 11.07
CA GLU A 274 8.56 -8.59 10.59
C GLU A 274 8.54 -7.57 11.73
N GLY A 275 9.21 -6.43 11.53
CA GLY A 275 9.26 -5.38 12.54
C GLY A 275 10.37 -5.59 13.59
N ILE A 276 11.06 -6.73 13.55
CA ILE A 276 12.19 -7.04 14.44
C ILE A 276 13.49 -7.20 13.66
N ASN A 277 13.51 -8.09 12.67
CA ASN A 277 14.69 -8.36 11.84
C ASN A 277 14.35 -8.50 10.35
N LEU A 278 13.06 -8.41 9.98
CA LEU A 278 12.57 -8.46 8.61
C LEU A 278 11.77 -7.17 8.31
N PRO A 279 12.02 -6.47 7.18
CA PRO A 279 11.20 -5.33 6.81
C PRO A 279 9.74 -5.73 6.48
N PRO A 280 8.76 -4.83 6.69
CA PRO A 280 8.90 -3.43 7.13
C PRO A 280 9.16 -3.28 8.64
N MET A 281 10.12 -2.42 8.99
CA MET A 281 10.45 -2.10 10.40
C MET A 281 9.55 -1.01 10.98
N HIS A 282 9.11 -0.09 10.12
CA HIS A 282 8.35 1.10 10.50
C HIS A 282 7.41 1.51 9.36
N PRO A 283 6.45 2.42 9.60
CA PRO A 283 5.63 2.98 8.54
C PRO A 283 6.51 3.67 7.46
N ASN A 284 6.17 3.49 6.18
CA ASN A 284 6.96 3.93 5.02
C ASN A 284 8.34 3.24 4.87
N CYS A 285 8.61 2.12 5.56
CA CYS A 285 9.84 1.37 5.32
C CYS A 285 9.93 0.91 3.85
N GLN A 286 11.11 1.04 3.27
CA GLN A 286 11.44 0.58 1.91
C GLN A 286 12.72 -0.28 1.90
N CYS A 287 13.13 -0.77 3.07
CA CYS A 287 14.30 -1.63 3.23
C CYS A 287 14.06 -3.00 2.60
N TRP A 288 15.15 -3.70 2.36
CA TRP A 288 15.17 -4.97 1.64
C TRP A 288 16.07 -5.98 2.34
N ILE A 289 15.97 -7.27 1.98
CA ILE A 289 16.86 -8.33 2.46
C ILE A 289 17.57 -9.07 1.32
N GLU A 290 18.85 -9.37 1.47
CA GLU A 290 19.54 -10.28 0.55
C GLU A 290 19.91 -11.58 1.25
N GLY A 291 19.86 -12.70 0.55
CA GLY A 291 20.36 -13.94 1.14
C GLY A 291 21.88 -13.87 1.34
N VAL A 292 22.39 -14.64 2.30
CA VAL A 292 23.82 -14.88 2.52
C VAL A 292 24.09 -16.36 2.36
N GLU A 293 25.09 -16.75 1.57
CA GLU A 293 25.51 -18.15 1.46
C GLU A 293 26.58 -18.40 2.53
N GLU A 294 26.42 -19.47 3.32
CA GLU A 294 27.48 -20.00 4.19
C GLU A 294 28.55 -20.67 3.32
N THR A 295 29.31 -19.86 2.64
CA THR A 295 30.67 -20.22 2.24
C THR A 295 31.56 -19.43 3.19
N ASP A 296 32.63 -20.05 3.70
CA ASP A 296 33.70 -19.34 4.42
C ASP A 296 34.32 -18.29 3.46
N THR A 297 33.65 -17.14 3.27
CA THR A 297 33.93 -16.17 2.20
C THR A 297 34.76 -14.99 2.65
N ASP A 298 35.59 -15.13 3.69
CA ASP A 298 36.63 -14.12 3.90
C ASP A 298 37.62 -14.07 2.71
N ASP A 299 37.60 -15.07 1.80
CA ASP A 299 38.50 -15.18 0.64
C ASP A 299 37.84 -15.30 -0.75
N LEU A 300 36.53 -15.04 -0.94
CA LEU A 300 35.92 -15.09 -2.29
C LEU A 300 35.70 -13.71 -2.92
N PRO A 301 36.23 -13.45 -4.13
CA PRO A 301 36.06 -12.17 -4.81
C PRO A 301 34.59 -11.90 -5.12
N THR A 302 34.18 -10.65 -4.94
CA THR A 302 32.85 -10.16 -5.32
C THR A 302 32.63 -10.30 -6.82
N VAL A 303 31.37 -10.37 -7.25
CA VAL A 303 31.01 -10.49 -8.68
C VAL A 303 31.61 -9.34 -9.51
N ASP A 304 31.76 -8.15 -8.93
CA ASP A 304 32.42 -7.01 -9.58
C ASP A 304 33.93 -7.26 -9.75
N GLU A 305 34.61 -7.85 -8.75
CA GLU A 305 36.03 -8.26 -8.84
C GLU A 305 36.27 -9.42 -9.81
N MET A 306 35.31 -10.34 -9.95
CA MET A 306 35.37 -11.45 -10.91
C MET A 306 35.09 -11.02 -12.35
N MET A 307 34.35 -9.92 -12.55
CA MET A 307 34.06 -9.36 -13.88
C MET A 307 35.21 -8.51 -14.42
N ASP A 308 36.00 -7.90 -13.53
CA ASP A 308 37.14 -7.03 -13.87
C ASP A 308 38.50 -7.77 -13.89
N ASN A 309 38.55 -9.05 -13.49
CA ASN A 309 39.78 -9.84 -13.49
C ASN A 309 39.58 -11.24 -14.11
N PRO A 310 39.90 -11.42 -15.42
CA PRO A 310 39.69 -12.68 -16.13
C PRO A 310 40.60 -13.84 -15.68
N ASP A 311 41.63 -13.56 -14.86
CA ASP A 311 42.62 -14.57 -14.42
C ASP A 311 42.15 -15.40 -13.21
N LEU A 312 40.94 -15.16 -12.69
CA LEU A 312 40.37 -15.91 -11.56
C LEU A 312 39.77 -17.29 -11.93
N PHE A 313 39.99 -17.74 -13.18
CA PHE A 313 39.46 -19.00 -13.71
C PHE A 313 40.53 -19.98 -14.23
N GLU A 314 41.83 -19.73 -13.98
CA GLU A 314 42.90 -20.74 -14.14
C GLU A 314 43.12 -21.58 -12.88
#